data_AF-A0A7V4T7X9-F1
#
_entry.id   AF-A0A7V4T7X9-F1
#
_cell.length_a   1.000
_cell.length_b   1.000
_cell.length_c   1.000
_cell.angle_alpha   90.00
_cell.angle_beta   90.00
_cell.angle_gamma   90.00
#
_symmetry.space_group_name_H-M   'P 1'
#
loop_
_entity.id
_entity.type
_entity.pdbx_description
1 polymer ?
#
loop_
_entity_poly.entity_id
_entity_poly.type
_entity_poly.pdbx_seq_one_letter_code
_entity_poly.pdbx_strand_id
1 'polypeptide(L)'
;MSLKEKLVELAENKKEDIEAKKAVDFWRNQADKLHNDIKTWFCGYDGYIKFDSTKKIIDEYPYPYEADKLELDIKGGPVVILEPVGSNIVGAWGRTDLYLSGYIANKVMLLLMKDDNDKAYWELRKSRKQEDRFIFNKEVFEDLLED
;
A
#
# COMPACT_ATOMS: atom_id res chain seq x y z
N MET A 1 26.34 -15.69 -29.04
CA MET A 1 25.11 -14.93 -29.28
C MET A 1 25.14 -14.24 -30.63
N SER A 2 24.15 -14.51 -31.47
CA SER A 2 23.88 -13.80 -32.73
C SER A 2 23.24 -12.43 -32.49
N LEU A 3 23.25 -11.56 -33.49
CA LEU A 3 22.53 -10.27 -33.44
C LEU A 3 21.03 -10.47 -33.21
N LYS A 4 20.44 -11.52 -33.81
CA LYS A 4 19.01 -11.85 -33.64
C LYS A 4 18.69 -12.19 -32.18
N GLU A 5 19.52 -12.99 -31.52
CA GLU A 5 19.34 -13.36 -30.11
C GLU A 5 19.41 -12.12 -29.21
N LYS A 6 20.38 -11.23 -29.43
CA LYS A 6 20.50 -9.97 -28.68
C LYS A 6 19.29 -9.05 -28.86
N LEU A 7 18.73 -8.98 -30.08
CA LEU A 7 17.56 -8.14 -30.36
C LEU A 7 16.29 -8.68 -29.69
N VAL A 8 16.15 -10.01 -29.59
CA VAL A 8 15.04 -10.65 -28.87
C VAL A 8 15.15 -10.38 -27.38
N GLU A 9 16.33 -10.61 -26.78
CA GLU A 9 16.59 -10.35 -25.36
C GLU A 9 16.31 -8.88 -24.99
N LEU A 10 16.76 -7.92 -25.80
CA LEU A 10 16.47 -6.50 -25.57
C LEU A 10 14.98 -6.16 -25.67
N ALA A 11 14.23 -6.83 -26.56
CA ALA A 11 12.80 -6.61 -26.70
C ALA A 11 12.01 -7.20 -25.52
N GLU A 12 12.43 -8.36 -25.02
CA GLU A 12 11.85 -9.02 -23.84
C GLU A 12 12.10 -8.19 -22.58
N ASN A 13 13.35 -7.78 -22.33
CA ASN A 13 13.70 -6.91 -21.19
C ASN A 13 12.90 -5.61 -21.20
N LYS A 14 12.78 -4.96 -22.37
CA LYS A 14 11.98 -3.74 -22.50
C LYS A 14 10.50 -3.95 -22.21
N LYS A 15 9.95 -5.12 -22.55
CA LYS A 15 8.55 -5.46 -22.25
C LYS A 15 8.36 -5.65 -20.76
N GLU A 16 9.27 -6.38 -20.10
CA GLU A 16 9.26 -6.58 -18.65
C GLU A 16 9.34 -5.23 -17.90
N ASP A 17 10.20 -4.32 -18.32
CA ASP A 17 10.31 -2.97 -17.75
C ASP A 17 8.99 -2.19 -17.84
N ILE A 18 8.30 -2.27 -18.98
CA ILE A 18 7.01 -1.60 -19.18
C ILE A 18 5.93 -2.19 -18.27
N GLU A 19 5.91 -3.51 -18.11
CA GLU A 19 4.96 -4.21 -17.25
C GLU A 19 5.21 -3.91 -15.77
N ALA A 20 6.47 -3.93 -15.33
CA ALA A 20 6.87 -3.54 -13.98
C ALA A 20 6.45 -2.10 -13.66
N LYS A 21 6.71 -1.16 -14.57
CA LYS A 21 6.28 0.24 -14.40
C LYS A 21 4.77 0.38 -14.27
N LYS A 22 3.99 -0.33 -15.10
CA LYS A 22 2.52 -0.32 -15.02
C LYS A 22 2.02 -0.87 -13.68
N ALA A 23 2.67 -1.91 -13.15
CA ALA A 23 2.32 -2.48 -11.85
C ALA A 23 2.58 -1.47 -10.72
N VAL A 24 3.73 -0.80 -10.73
CA VAL A 24 4.06 0.27 -9.78
C VAL A 24 3.06 1.41 -9.86
N ASP A 25 2.77 1.92 -11.06
CA ASP A 25 1.81 3.02 -11.27
C ASP A 25 0.41 2.63 -10.79
N PHE A 26 -0.03 1.40 -11.09
CA PHE A 26 -1.31 0.87 -10.61
C PHE A 26 -1.37 0.83 -9.09
N TRP A 27 -0.36 0.25 -8.44
CA TRP A 27 -0.31 0.14 -6.98
C TRP A 27 -0.27 1.52 -6.32
N ARG A 28 0.53 2.46 -6.83
CA ARG A 28 0.58 3.84 -6.33
C ARG A 28 -0.77 4.52 -6.38
N ASN A 29 -1.48 4.40 -7.50
CA ASN A 29 -2.84 4.94 -7.64
C ASN A 29 -3.81 4.33 -6.63
N GLN A 30 -3.68 3.04 -6.30
CA GLN A 30 -4.51 2.40 -5.28
C GLN A 30 -4.14 2.82 -3.86
N ALA A 31 -2.86 3.06 -3.57
CA ALA A 31 -2.40 3.59 -2.29
C ALA A 31 -2.87 5.04 -2.07
N ASP A 32 -2.77 5.87 -3.10
CA ASP A 32 -3.27 7.25 -3.07
C ASP A 32 -4.79 7.28 -2.87
N LYS A 33 -5.50 6.37 -3.55
CA LYS A 33 -6.94 6.20 -3.35
C LYS A 33 -7.26 5.79 -1.92
N LEU A 34 -6.53 4.82 -1.35
CA LEU A 34 -6.69 4.41 0.05
C LEU A 34 -6.53 5.60 1.01
N HIS A 35 -5.49 6.42 0.81
CA HIS A 35 -5.27 7.61 1.62
C HIS A 35 -6.42 8.61 1.51
N ASN A 36 -6.97 8.81 0.31
CA ASN A 36 -8.10 9.70 0.09
C ASN A 36 -9.40 9.15 0.70
N ASP A 37 -9.61 7.84 0.62
CA ASP A 37 -10.74 7.16 1.26
C ASP A 37 -10.67 7.35 2.78
N ILE A 38 -9.50 7.12 3.40
CA ILE A 38 -9.28 7.36 4.84
C ILE A 38 -9.54 8.82 5.20
N LYS A 39 -8.95 9.79 4.47
CA LYS A 39 -9.20 11.22 4.72
C LYS A 39 -10.69 11.55 4.64
N THR A 40 -11.41 10.93 3.71
CA THR A 40 -12.85 11.10 3.54
C THR A 40 -13.65 10.48 4.69
N TRP A 41 -13.24 9.31 5.20
CA TRP A 41 -13.88 8.66 6.35
C TRP A 41 -13.89 9.53 7.61
N PHE A 42 -12.85 10.36 7.79
CA PHE A 42 -12.70 11.30 8.90
C PHE A 42 -12.93 12.76 8.50
N CYS A 43 -13.64 13.01 7.40
CA CYS A 43 -14.11 14.36 7.08
C CYS A 43 -15.01 14.87 8.22
N GLY A 44 -14.72 16.06 8.76
CA GLY A 44 -15.44 16.63 9.92
C GLY A 44 -14.76 16.42 11.27
N TYR A 45 -13.61 15.73 11.31
CA TYR A 45 -12.75 15.63 12.51
C TYR A 45 -11.61 16.65 12.50
N ASP A 46 -11.76 17.72 11.71
CA ASP A 46 -10.80 18.82 11.53
C ASP A 46 -10.61 19.59 12.86
N GLY A 47 -9.63 19.15 13.65
CA GLY A 47 -9.40 19.65 15.01
C GLY A 47 -9.08 18.55 16.02
N TYR A 48 -9.45 17.31 15.68
CA TYR A 48 -9.09 16.09 16.40
C TYR A 48 -8.07 15.25 15.65
N ILE A 49 -8.09 15.28 14.32
CA ILE A 49 -7.15 14.54 13.48
C ILE A 49 -6.45 15.51 12.53
N LYS A 50 -5.14 15.39 12.43
CA LYS A 50 -4.32 16.06 11.43
C LYS A 50 -3.68 15.02 10.53
N PHE A 51 -3.86 15.18 9.22
CA PHE A 51 -3.22 14.35 8.22
C PHE A 51 -1.91 15.00 7.75
N ASP A 52 -0.84 14.21 7.70
CA ASP A 52 0.42 14.59 7.07
C ASP A 52 0.85 13.51 6.06
N SER A 53 1.66 13.89 5.09
CA SER A 53 2.14 12.96 4.06
C SER A 53 3.59 13.22 3.73
N THR A 54 4.41 12.19 3.81
CA THR A 54 5.84 12.24 3.50
C THR A 54 6.18 11.24 2.41
N LYS A 55 7.17 11.54 1.56
CA LYS A 55 7.64 10.60 0.56
C LYS A 55 8.54 9.53 1.21
N LYS A 56 8.27 8.27 0.88
CA LYS A 56 9.13 7.13 1.23
C LYS A 56 9.66 6.50 -0.05
N ILE A 57 10.97 6.29 -0.11
CA ILE A 57 11.63 5.53 -1.17
C ILE A 57 11.40 4.04 -0.90
N ILE A 58 10.92 3.34 -1.92
CA ILE A 58 10.82 1.88 -1.97
C ILE A 58 11.88 1.39 -2.93
N ASP A 59 12.76 0.54 -2.43
CA ASP A 59 13.84 -0.08 -3.19
C ASP A 59 13.34 -1.42 -3.78
N GLU A 60 12.65 -1.34 -4.92
CA GLU A 60 12.17 -2.48 -5.69
C GLU A 60 12.86 -2.56 -7.06
N TYR A 61 13.09 -3.77 -7.54
CA TYR A 61 13.58 -4.00 -8.91
C TYR A 61 12.43 -3.74 -9.92
N PRO A 62 12.67 -3.12 -11.10
CA PRO A 62 13.98 -2.73 -11.66
C PRO A 62 14.49 -1.36 -11.22
N TYR A 63 13.67 -0.52 -10.59
CA TYR A 63 14.07 0.81 -10.14
C TYR A 63 13.39 1.21 -8.83
N PRO A 64 14.13 1.89 -7.93
CA PRO A 64 13.52 2.49 -6.75
C PRO A 64 12.51 3.56 -7.18
N TYR A 65 11.45 3.70 -6.41
CA TYR A 65 10.41 4.70 -6.63
C TYR A 65 9.92 5.28 -5.31
N GLU A 66 9.23 6.42 -5.39
CA GLU A 66 8.65 7.06 -4.21
C GLU A 66 7.14 6.80 -4.13
N ALA A 67 6.67 6.62 -2.90
CA ALA A 67 5.25 6.57 -2.57
C ALA A 67 4.97 7.41 -1.32
N ASP A 68 3.73 7.85 -1.16
CA ASP A 68 3.33 8.59 0.02
C ASP A 68 3.19 7.66 1.23
N LYS A 69 3.77 8.08 2.35
CA LYS A 69 3.50 7.59 3.69
C LYS A 69 2.52 8.55 4.33
N LEU A 70 1.35 8.04 4.72
CA LEU A 70 0.32 8.84 5.38
C LEU A 70 0.48 8.73 6.90
N GLU A 71 0.44 9.87 7.57
CA GLU A 71 0.41 9.95 9.03
C GLU A 71 -0.89 10.62 9.47
N LEU A 72 -1.54 10.05 10.48
CA LEU A 72 -2.73 10.59 11.12
C LEU A 72 -2.34 10.91 12.57
N ASP A 73 -2.15 12.19 12.87
CA ASP A 73 -1.92 12.69 14.21
C ASP A 73 -3.26 12.92 14.91
N ILE A 74 -3.59 12.03 15.83
CA ILE A 74 -4.80 12.10 16.65
C ILE A 74 -4.47 12.96 17.88
N LYS A 75 -5.18 14.07 18.05
CA LYS A 75 -4.92 15.04 19.12
C LYS A 75 -5.06 14.40 20.49
N GLY A 76 -3.94 14.30 21.20
CA GLY A 76 -3.87 13.67 22.52
C GLY A 76 -3.82 12.14 22.48
N GLY A 77 -3.71 11.55 21.29
CA GLY A 77 -3.56 10.12 21.03
C GLY A 77 -2.25 9.79 20.32
N PRO A 78 -2.10 8.53 19.87
CA PRO A 78 -0.95 8.11 19.08
C PRO A 78 -1.05 8.61 17.63
N VAL A 79 0.11 8.69 16.97
CA VAL A 79 0.16 8.91 15.51
C VAL A 79 0.00 7.57 14.81
N VAL A 80 -1.02 7.45 13.95
CA VAL A 80 -1.24 6.28 13.10
C VAL A 80 -0.46 6.46 11.81
N ILE A 81 0.25 5.44 11.38
CA ILE A 81 1.10 5.46 10.20
C ILE A 81 0.61 4.42 9.21
N LEU A 82 0.36 4.85 7.97
CA LEU A 82 0.27 3.98 6.81
C LEU A 82 1.55 4.13 5.99
N GLU A 83 2.38 3.09 6.05
CA GLU A 83 3.69 3.09 5.44
C GLU A 83 3.71 2.21 4.19
N PRO A 84 4.01 2.78 3.00
CA PRO A 84 4.07 1.98 1.79
C PRO A 84 5.27 1.02 1.86
N VAL A 85 5.06 -0.22 1.41
CA VAL A 85 6.08 -1.27 1.41
C VAL A 85 6.52 -1.60 0.00
N GLY A 86 5.59 -1.81 -0.93
CA GLY A 86 5.97 -2.31 -2.24
C GLY A 86 4.82 -2.73 -3.13
N SER A 87 5.09 -2.82 -4.43
CA SER A 87 4.17 -3.28 -5.48
C SER A 87 4.39 -4.75 -5.84
N ASN A 88 5.59 -5.30 -5.61
CA ASN A 88 5.95 -6.66 -5.96
C ASN A 88 5.81 -7.60 -4.75
N ILE A 89 4.58 -8.00 -4.43
CA ILE A 89 4.26 -8.81 -3.26
C ILE A 89 3.74 -10.18 -3.70
N VAL A 90 4.35 -11.26 -3.19
CA VAL A 90 3.89 -12.62 -3.53
C VAL A 90 2.44 -12.82 -3.08
N GLY A 91 1.55 -13.04 -4.06
CA GLY A 91 0.13 -13.27 -3.84
C GLY A 91 -0.71 -11.99 -3.60
N ALA A 92 -0.16 -10.80 -3.85
CA ALA A 92 -0.87 -9.53 -3.80
C ALA A 92 -0.34 -8.55 -4.87
N TRP A 93 -1.11 -7.51 -5.17
CA TRP A 93 -0.72 -6.45 -6.11
C TRP A 93 0.02 -5.30 -5.42
N GLY A 94 0.28 -5.45 -4.12
CA GLY A 94 1.11 -4.55 -3.34
C GLY A 94 0.73 -4.54 -1.86
N ARG A 95 1.48 -3.76 -1.09
CA ARG A 95 1.38 -3.74 0.36
C ARG A 95 1.64 -2.35 0.95
N THR A 96 0.84 -2.03 1.95
CA THR A 96 1.03 -0.92 2.88
C THR A 96 0.95 -1.49 4.30
N ASP A 97 1.85 -1.10 5.19
CA ASP A 97 1.78 -1.48 6.60
C ASP A 97 1.06 -0.40 7.39
N LEU A 98 0.27 -0.80 8.38
CA LEU A 98 -0.44 0.09 9.29
C LEU A 98 0.04 -0.17 10.72
N TYR A 99 0.45 0.87 11.43
CA TYR A 99 0.91 0.77 12.81
C TYR A 99 0.85 2.11 13.55
N LEU A 100 0.96 2.07 14.87
CA LEU A 100 1.13 3.26 15.70
C LEU A 100 2.60 3.66 15.78
N SER A 101 2.90 4.95 15.70
CA SER A 101 4.25 5.49 15.85
C SER A 101 4.89 5.01 17.16
N GLY A 102 6.11 4.49 17.07
CA GLY A 102 6.81 3.83 18.19
C GLY A 102 6.52 2.33 18.36
N TYR A 103 5.51 1.77 17.67
CA TYR A 103 5.05 0.38 17.84
C TYR A 103 5.09 -0.43 16.53
N ILE A 104 6.15 -0.28 15.73
CA ILE A 104 6.29 -0.95 14.43
C ILE A 104 6.23 -2.48 14.50
N ALA A 105 6.59 -3.08 15.65
CA ALA A 105 6.53 -4.52 15.87
C ALA A 105 5.09 -5.07 15.82
N ASN A 106 4.09 -4.22 16.11
CA ASN A 106 2.67 -4.58 16.14
C ASN A 106 1.95 -4.22 14.84
N LYS A 107 2.70 -3.99 13.75
CA LYS A 107 2.11 -3.60 12.48
C LYS A 107 1.18 -4.67 11.92
N VAL A 108 0.10 -4.22 11.32
CA VAL A 108 -0.81 -5.03 10.53
C VAL A 108 -0.57 -4.75 9.05
N MET A 109 -0.83 -5.75 8.20
CA MET A 109 -0.58 -5.62 6.76
C MET A 109 -1.87 -5.26 6.04
N LEU A 110 -1.82 -4.26 5.16
CA LEU A 110 -2.84 -3.99 4.16
C LEU A 110 -2.31 -4.49 2.81
N LEU A 111 -2.99 -5.48 2.24
CA LEU A 111 -2.64 -6.06 0.96
C LEU A 111 -3.62 -5.61 -0.12
N LEU A 112 -3.10 -5.17 -1.25
CA LEU A 112 -3.90 -4.85 -2.42
C LEU A 112 -4.22 -6.14 -3.17
N MET A 113 -5.50 -6.48 -3.25
CA MET A 113 -6.00 -7.69 -3.88
C MET A 113 -6.88 -7.32 -5.08
N LYS A 114 -7.19 -8.31 -5.92
CA LYS A 114 -8.20 -8.20 -6.97
C LYS A 114 -9.22 -9.31 -6.79
N ASP A 115 -10.48 -9.01 -7.05
CA ASP A 115 -11.53 -10.01 -7.14
C ASP A 115 -11.55 -10.67 -8.54
N ASP A 116 -12.47 -11.61 -8.74
CA ASP A 116 -12.64 -12.32 -10.02
C ASP A 116 -13.06 -11.39 -11.19
N ASN A 117 -13.46 -10.15 -10.91
CA ASN A 117 -13.80 -9.12 -11.90
C ASN A 117 -12.68 -8.08 -12.07
N ASP A 118 -11.45 -8.38 -11.65
CA ASP A 118 -10.29 -7.49 -11.66
C ASP A 118 -10.46 -6.20 -10.82
N LYS A 119 -11.47 -6.15 -9.94
CA LYS A 119 -11.69 -4.98 -9.09
C LYS A 119 -10.73 -5.02 -7.91
N ALA A 120 -9.93 -3.96 -7.78
CA ALA A 120 -8.99 -3.82 -6.68
C ALA A 120 -9.70 -3.52 -5.35
N TYR A 121 -9.23 -4.16 -4.27
CA TYR A 121 -9.65 -3.89 -2.90
C TYR A 121 -8.50 -4.10 -1.92
N TRP A 122 -8.60 -3.49 -0.74
CA TRP A 122 -7.61 -3.64 0.32
C TRP A 122 -8.08 -4.68 1.34
N GLU A 123 -7.20 -5.61 1.68
CA GLU A 123 -7.43 -6.64 2.70
C GLU A 123 -6.47 -6.40 3.87
N LEU A 124 -7.03 -6.24 5.07
CA LEU A 124 -6.31 -6.23 6.32
C LEU A 124 -5.94 -7.65 6.73
N ARG A 125 -4.67 -7.87 7.10
CA ARG A 125 -4.17 -9.11 7.70
C ARG A 125 -3.48 -8.82 9.03
N LYS A 126 -4.09 -9.26 10.14
CA LYS A 126 -3.47 -9.23 11.47
C LYS A 126 -2.49 -10.39 11.69
N SER A 127 -2.72 -11.54 11.05
CA SER A 127 -1.83 -12.72 11.12
C SER A 127 -1.80 -13.52 9.81
N ARG A 128 -1.08 -14.65 9.79
CA ARG A 128 -1.09 -15.59 8.64
C ARG A 128 -2.37 -16.42 8.54
N LYS A 129 -3.19 -16.45 9.60
CA LYS A 129 -4.42 -17.24 9.63
C LYS A 129 -5.50 -16.62 8.75
N GLN A 130 -6.38 -17.45 8.21
CA GLN A 130 -7.46 -16.99 7.33
C GLN A 130 -8.55 -16.22 8.10
N GLU A 131 -8.78 -16.56 9.37
CA GLU A 131 -9.73 -15.89 10.27
C GLU A 131 -9.36 -14.43 10.58
N ASP A 132 -8.10 -14.04 10.36
CA ASP A 132 -7.57 -12.71 10.62
C ASP A 132 -7.52 -11.83 9.35
N ARG A 133 -8.39 -12.12 8.38
CA ARG A 133 -8.48 -11.41 7.10
C ARG A 133 -9.80 -10.65 7.00
N PHE A 134 -9.70 -9.34 6.80
CA PHE A 134 -10.86 -8.45 6.72
C PHE A 134 -10.76 -7.56 5.49
N ILE A 135 -11.89 -7.28 4.85
CA ILE A 135 -11.93 -6.21 3.84
C ILE A 135 -11.70 -4.90 4.58
N PHE A 136 -10.69 -4.16 4.18
CA PHE A 136 -10.35 -2.90 4.82
C PHE A 136 -11.32 -1.81 4.38
N ASN A 137 -12.05 -1.26 5.35
CA ASN A 137 -13.04 -0.21 5.18
C ASN A 137 -13.02 0.71 6.42
N LYS A 138 -13.94 1.68 6.47
CA LYS A 138 -14.05 2.63 7.58
C LYS A 138 -14.22 1.93 8.93
N GLU A 139 -15.20 1.04 9.06
CA GLU A 139 -15.53 0.35 10.31
C GLU A 139 -14.32 -0.46 10.83
N VAL A 140 -13.69 -1.24 9.95
CA VAL A 140 -12.49 -2.03 10.29
C VAL A 140 -11.32 -1.13 10.71
N PHE A 141 -11.20 0.05 10.10
CA PHE A 141 -10.16 1.00 10.49
C PHE A 141 -10.47 1.67 11.83
N GLU A 142 -11.72 2.04 12.11
CA GLU A 142 -12.13 2.58 13.40
C GLU A 142 -11.92 1.55 14.53
N ASP A 143 -12.34 0.30 14.32
CA ASP A 143 -12.12 -0.81 15.27
C ASP A 143 -10.61 -0.99 15.58
N LEU A 144 -9.75 -0.87 14.57
CA LEU A 144 -8.29 -0.95 14.75
C LEU A 144 -7.69 0.17 15.60
N LEU A 145 -8.36 1.33 15.71
CA LEU A 145 -7.90 2.45 16.52
C LEU A 145 -8.38 2.36 17.97
N GLU A 146 -9.38 1.54 18.24
CA GLU A 146 -9.93 1.30 19.59
C GLU A 146 -9.26 0.11 20.31
N ASP A 147 -8.63 -0.81 19.56
CA ASP A 147 -7.83 -1.96 20.04
C ASP A 147 -6.50 -1.52 20.72
#